data_AF-A0A0A2MS36-F1
#
_entry.id   AF-A0A0A2MS36-F1
#
_cell.length_a   1.000
_cell.length_b   1.000
_cell.length_c   1.000
_cell.angle_alpha   90.00
_cell.angle_beta   90.00
_cell.angle_gamma   90.00
#
_symmetry.space_group_name_H-M   'P 1'
#
loop_
_entity.id
_entity.type
_entity.pdbx_description
1 polymer ?
#
loop_
_entity_poly.entity_id
_entity_poly.type
_entity_poly.pdbx_seq_one_letter_code
_entity_poly.pdbx_strand_id
1 'polypeptide(L)'
;MTPQQQKLWHKIQAFELDDPTSAMTFTDRLARENNWDTQYAVAAVTEYKKFMLLLCITSHPLTPSDQVDQVWHLHLLYTQLYWTDFCQNILGRQIHHGPTKGGSNETTKYTNWYNKTLSLYKDIFGVDAPKSIWPDDKIRFNGANFKRVNTNDYWIIKKPRL
;
A
#
# COMPACT_ATOMS: atom_id res chain seq x y z
N MET A 1 10.46 -17.86 4.33
CA MET A 1 10.97 -16.83 5.28
C MET A 1 12.03 -17.43 6.20
N THR A 2 13.06 -16.66 6.56
CA THR A 2 14.00 -17.02 7.64
C THR A 2 13.35 -16.81 9.02
N PRO A 3 13.88 -17.38 10.12
CA PRO A 3 13.34 -17.16 11.46
C PRO A 3 13.28 -15.68 11.87
N GLN A 4 14.27 -14.88 11.45
CA GLN A 4 14.28 -13.44 11.71
C GLN A 4 13.17 -12.71 10.94
N GLN A 5 12.96 -13.08 9.67
CA GLN A 5 11.87 -12.52 8.85
C GLN A 5 10.51 -12.88 9.43
N GLN A 6 10.34 -14.11 9.92
CA GLN A 6 9.10 -14.55 10.58
C GLN A 6 8.81 -13.75 11.85
N LYS A 7 9.84 -13.51 12.68
CA LYS A 7 9.71 -12.70 13.91
C LYS A 7 9.30 -11.26 13.59
N LEU A 8 9.91 -10.65 12.57
CA LEU A 8 9.52 -9.32 12.10
C LEU A 8 8.09 -9.32 11.56
N TRP A 9 7.73 -10.32 10.75
CA TRP A 9 6.38 -10.46 10.20
C TRP A 9 5.32 -10.52 11.29
N HIS A 10 5.53 -11.31 12.35
CA HIS A 10 4.59 -11.37 13.47
C HIS A 10 4.38 -10.01 14.15
N LYS A 11 5.44 -9.22 14.33
CA LYS A 11 5.33 -7.86 14.89
C LYS A 11 4.52 -6.94 13.97
N ILE A 12 4.80 -6.98 12.66
CA ILE A 12 4.08 -6.17 11.67
C ILE A 12 2.60 -6.57 11.61
N GLN A 13 2.32 -7.88 11.63
CA GLN A 13 0.96 -8.40 11.56
C GLN A 13 0.15 -7.95 12.78
N ALA A 14 0.74 -8.02 13.97
CA ALA A 14 0.10 -7.64 15.24
C ALA A 14 0.03 -6.12 15.50
N PHE A 15 0.65 -5.30 14.66
CA PHE A 15 0.58 -3.84 14.81
C PHE A 15 -0.81 -3.33 14.40
N GLU A 16 -1.54 -2.73 15.33
CA GLU A 16 -2.87 -2.18 15.05
C GLU A 16 -2.78 -0.75 14.52
N LEU A 17 -3.39 -0.52 13.35
CA LEU A 17 -3.55 0.83 12.78
C LEU A 17 -4.84 1.48 13.27
N ASP A 18 -5.84 0.68 13.61
CA ASP A 18 -7.13 1.15 14.10
C ASP A 18 -7.08 1.35 15.61
N ASP A 19 -7.56 2.50 16.06
CA ASP A 19 -7.88 2.76 17.44
C ASP A 19 -9.37 2.42 17.67
N PRO A 20 -9.71 1.37 18.44
CA PRO A 20 -11.10 0.96 18.67
C PRO A 20 -11.91 2.00 19.45
N THR A 21 -11.26 2.98 20.08
CA THR A 21 -11.94 4.08 20.78
C THR A 21 -12.28 5.25 19.85
N SER A 22 -11.73 5.26 18.63
CA SER A 22 -12.02 6.28 17.63
C SER A 22 -13.36 6.03 16.95
N ALA A 23 -14.20 7.07 16.89
CA ALA A 23 -15.45 7.04 16.12
C ALA A 23 -15.22 6.95 14.60
N MET A 24 -14.00 7.22 14.13
CA MET A 24 -13.57 7.03 12.76
C MET A 24 -12.16 6.46 12.75
N THR A 25 -12.06 5.15 12.56
CA THR A 25 -10.79 4.44 12.59
C THR A 25 -9.91 4.76 11.37
N PHE A 26 -8.67 4.27 11.37
CA PHE A 26 -7.76 4.42 10.22
C PHE A 26 -8.36 3.77 8.98
N THR A 27 -8.89 2.54 9.13
CA THR A 27 -9.50 1.78 8.05
C THR A 27 -10.81 2.40 7.57
N ASP A 28 -11.64 2.96 8.47
CA ASP A 28 -12.84 3.72 8.07
C ASP A 28 -12.49 4.94 7.23
N ARG A 29 -11.43 5.66 7.62
CA ARG A 29 -10.92 6.80 6.86
C ARG A 29 -10.42 6.38 5.49
N LEU A 30 -9.61 5.32 5.44
CA LEU A 30 -9.11 4.74 4.20
C LEU A 30 -10.24 4.39 3.24
N ALA A 31 -11.25 3.68 3.74
CA ALA A 31 -12.42 3.28 2.97
C ALA A 31 -13.18 4.49 2.41
N ARG A 32 -13.46 5.48 3.26
CA ARG A 32 -14.20 6.69 2.87
C ARG A 32 -13.44 7.53 1.84
N GLU A 33 -12.15 7.76 2.04
CA GLU A 33 -11.35 8.64 1.17
C GLU A 33 -11.09 8.04 -0.22
N ASN A 34 -11.13 6.70 -0.33
CA ASN A 34 -10.92 5.99 -1.60
C ASN A 34 -12.22 5.46 -2.22
N ASN A 35 -13.37 5.69 -1.58
CA ASN A 35 -14.65 5.12 -1.97
C ASN A 35 -14.58 3.58 -2.11
N TRP A 36 -13.95 2.93 -1.13
CA TRP A 36 -13.88 1.48 -1.00
C TRP A 36 -14.89 1.00 0.03
N ASP A 37 -15.34 -0.24 -0.12
CA ASP A 37 -16.01 -0.93 0.98
C ASP A 37 -15.00 -1.29 2.09
N THR A 38 -15.52 -1.49 3.30
CA THR A 38 -14.70 -1.77 4.49
C THR A 38 -13.87 -3.05 4.33
N GLN A 39 -14.42 -4.10 3.72
CA GLN A 39 -13.72 -5.37 3.55
C GLN A 39 -12.50 -5.21 2.63
N TYR A 40 -12.66 -4.44 1.56
CA TYR A 40 -11.59 -4.10 0.63
C TYR A 40 -10.50 -3.25 1.30
N ALA A 41 -10.88 -2.28 2.13
CA ALA A 41 -9.93 -1.47 2.90
C ALA A 41 -9.11 -2.33 3.88
N VAL A 42 -9.75 -3.25 4.62
CA VAL A 42 -9.06 -4.22 5.50
C VAL A 42 -8.10 -5.11 4.71
N ALA A 43 -8.53 -5.60 3.54
CA ALA A 43 -7.67 -6.38 2.66
C ALA A 43 -6.45 -5.56 2.18
N ALA A 44 -6.65 -4.31 1.78
CA ALA A 44 -5.56 -3.41 1.38
C ALA A 44 -4.56 -3.16 2.53
N VAL A 45 -5.04 -2.97 3.77
CA VAL A 45 -4.20 -2.83 4.96
C VAL A 45 -3.35 -4.09 5.21
N THR A 46 -3.94 -5.28 5.02
CA THR A 46 -3.22 -6.55 5.15
C THR A 46 -2.09 -6.64 4.13
N GLU A 47 -2.35 -6.26 2.88
CA GLU A 47 -1.35 -6.26 1.81
C GLU A 47 -0.27 -5.17 2.00
N TYR A 48 -0.63 -4.02 2.56
CA TYR A 48 0.30 -2.99 2.98
C TYR A 48 1.30 -3.48 4.03
N LYS A 49 0.82 -4.19 5.06
CA LYS A 49 1.68 -4.83 6.07
C LYS A 49 2.66 -5.81 5.43
N LYS A 50 2.21 -6.63 4.48
CA LYS A 50 3.08 -7.55 3.71
C LYS A 50 4.14 -6.78 2.91
N PHE A 51 3.74 -5.71 2.22
CA PHE A 51 4.67 -4.87 1.48
C PHE A 51 5.75 -4.22 2.37
N MET A 52 5.38 -3.79 3.58
CA MET A 52 6.33 -3.26 4.56
C MET A 52 7.37 -4.29 5.01
N LEU A 53 6.98 -5.55 5.17
CA LEU A 53 7.94 -6.64 5.37
C LEU A 53 8.88 -6.77 4.17
N LEU A 54 8.36 -6.76 2.94
CA LEU A 54 9.19 -6.88 1.73
C LEU A 54 10.25 -5.77 1.66
N LEU A 55 9.86 -4.52 1.94
CA LEU A 55 10.79 -3.39 2.01
C LEU A 55 11.87 -3.59 3.08
N CYS A 56 11.52 -4.16 4.23
CA CYS A 56 12.49 -4.40 5.31
C CYS A 56 13.55 -5.44 4.94
N ILE A 57 13.19 -6.45 4.16
CA ILE A 57 14.04 -7.62 3.89
C ILE A 57 14.80 -7.53 2.57
N THR A 58 14.55 -6.49 1.78
CA THR A 58 15.29 -6.22 0.53
C THR A 58 16.23 -5.02 0.68
N SER A 59 17.29 -5.04 -0.14
CA SER A 59 18.27 -3.96 -0.29
C SER A 59 17.98 -3.04 -1.47
N HIS A 60 17.05 -3.40 -2.36
CA HIS A 60 16.70 -2.61 -3.53
C HIS A 60 15.30 -2.00 -3.41
N PRO A 61 15.00 -0.88 -4.09
CA PRO A 61 13.67 -0.30 -4.09
C PRO A 61 12.60 -1.26 -4.63
N LEU A 62 11.38 -1.05 -4.15
CA LEU A 62 10.16 -1.75 -4.55
C LEU A 62 9.06 -0.73 -4.84
N THR A 63 8.06 -1.13 -5.62
CA THR A 63 6.90 -0.28 -5.95
C THR A 63 5.64 -0.99 -5.49
N PRO A 64 4.75 -0.34 -4.72
CA PRO A 64 3.47 -0.92 -4.33
C PRO A 64 2.45 -0.87 -5.48
N SER A 65 1.35 -1.60 -5.33
CA SER A 65 0.14 -1.33 -6.12
C SER A 65 -0.45 0.03 -5.70
N ASP A 66 -1.37 0.58 -6.50
CA ASP A 66 -2.01 1.85 -6.15
C ASP A 66 -2.77 1.72 -4.82
N GLN A 67 -3.45 0.59 -4.62
CA GLN A 67 -4.20 0.28 -3.42
C GLN A 67 -3.31 0.33 -2.18
N VAL A 68 -2.16 -0.36 -2.22
CA VAL A 68 -1.20 -0.38 -1.10
C VAL A 68 -0.53 0.98 -0.92
N ASP A 69 -0.32 1.72 -2.00
CA ASP A 69 0.20 3.09 -1.96
C ASP A 69 -0.78 4.04 -1.24
N GLN A 70 -2.10 3.91 -1.44
CA GLN A 70 -3.08 4.72 -0.71
C GLN A 70 -3.09 4.43 0.80
N VAL A 71 -2.90 3.16 1.20
CA VAL A 71 -2.71 2.84 2.63
C VAL A 71 -1.46 3.53 3.17
N TRP A 72 -0.36 3.49 2.41
CA TRP A 72 0.89 4.10 2.82
C TRP A 72 0.78 5.63 2.91
N HIS A 73 0.18 6.28 1.91
CA HIS A 73 -0.11 7.71 1.94
C HIS A 73 -0.89 8.10 3.19
N LEU A 74 -1.95 7.36 3.52
CA LEU A 74 -2.72 7.64 4.72
C LEU A 74 -1.87 7.46 5.99
N HIS A 75 -1.10 6.37 6.09
CA HIS A 75 -0.24 6.13 7.25
C HIS A 75 0.80 7.23 7.45
N LEU A 76 1.39 7.78 6.38
CA LEU A 76 2.30 8.92 6.45
C LEU A 76 1.67 10.17 7.06
N LEU A 77 0.35 10.36 6.96
CA LEU A 77 -0.36 11.46 7.61
C LEU A 77 -0.48 11.27 9.13
N TYR A 78 -0.48 10.04 9.63
CA TYR A 78 -0.41 9.72 11.06
C TYR A 78 1.05 9.69 11.49
N THR A 79 1.71 10.85 11.47
CA THR A 79 3.17 10.96 11.56
C THR A 79 3.78 10.26 12.77
N GLN A 80 3.15 10.33 13.94
CA GLN A 80 3.62 9.64 15.15
C GLN A 80 3.47 8.12 15.04
N LEU A 81 2.30 7.65 14.59
CA LEU A 81 2.01 6.23 14.38
C LEU A 81 2.98 5.63 13.34
N TYR A 82 3.28 6.38 12.27
CA TYR A 82 4.18 5.95 11.22
C TYR A 82 5.65 5.97 11.65
N TRP A 83 6.16 7.13 12.06
CA TRP A 83 7.59 7.29 12.30
C TRP A 83 8.06 6.65 13.60
N THR A 84 7.33 6.90 14.69
CA THR A 84 7.71 6.43 16.02
C THR A 84 7.21 5.01 16.25
N ASP A 85 5.90 4.80 16.14
CA ASP A 85 5.33 3.52 16.57
C ASP A 85 5.64 2.41 15.56
N PHE A 86 5.49 2.66 14.27
CA PHE A 86 5.73 1.63 13.26
C PHE A 86 7.19 1.55 12.81
N CYS A 87 7.75 2.58 12.19
CA CYS A 87 9.11 2.53 11.63
C CYS A 87 10.19 2.29 12.68
N GLN A 88 10.20 3.08 13.76
CA GLN A 88 11.20 2.94 14.81
C GLN A 88 10.94 1.71 15.68
N ASN A 89 9.76 1.59 16.29
CA ASN A 89 9.53 0.58 17.34
C ASN A 89 9.20 -0.82 16.78
N ILE A 90 8.54 -0.93 15.63
CA ILE A 90 8.16 -2.23 15.03
C ILE A 90 9.17 -2.67 13.98
N LEU A 91 9.45 -1.85 12.97
CA LEU A 91 10.31 -2.20 11.85
C LEU A 91 11.80 -2.13 12.21
N GLY A 92 12.19 -1.25 13.13
CA GLY A 92 13.59 -0.94 13.41
C GLY A 92 14.31 -0.33 12.21
N ARG A 93 13.57 0.27 11.27
CA ARG A 93 14.07 0.81 10.01
C ARG A 93 13.23 2.01 9.59
N GLN A 94 13.92 3.10 9.22
CA GLN A 94 13.27 4.23 8.57
C GLN A 94 12.97 3.88 7.12
N ILE A 95 11.68 3.87 6.77
CA ILE A 95 11.22 3.66 5.40
C ILE A 95 10.66 4.99 4.92
N HIS A 96 11.15 5.46 3.78
CA HIS A 96 10.72 6.72 3.19
C HIS A 96 9.89 6.46 1.93
N HIS A 97 8.80 7.20 1.79
CA HIS A 97 8.06 7.31 0.55
C HIS A 97 8.65 8.44 -0.31
N GLY A 98 8.66 8.27 -1.63
CA GLY A 98 9.23 9.22 -2.56
C GLY A 98 8.38 9.36 -3.82
N PRO A 99 8.08 10.59 -4.28
CA PRO A 99 7.29 10.79 -5.49
C PRO A 99 8.07 10.37 -6.74
N THR A 100 7.34 10.03 -7.80
CA THR A 100 7.92 9.89 -9.14
C THR A 100 8.44 11.23 -9.67
N LYS A 101 9.56 11.20 -10.41
CA LYS A 101 10.04 12.39 -11.14
C LYS A 101 9.33 12.59 -12.50
N GLY A 102 8.46 11.65 -12.88
CA GLY A 102 7.78 11.66 -14.18
C GLY A 102 8.70 11.30 -15.36
N GLY A 103 8.07 11.10 -16.52
CA GLY A 103 8.76 10.73 -17.76
C GLY A 103 8.92 9.22 -17.97
N SER A 104 9.26 8.84 -19.21
CA SER A 104 9.32 7.45 -19.66
C SER A 104 10.33 6.59 -18.88
N ASN A 105 11.48 7.16 -18.50
CA ASN A 105 12.50 6.45 -17.72
C ASN A 105 11.97 6.07 -16.33
N GLU A 106 11.25 6.97 -15.66
CA GLU A 106 10.62 6.67 -14.37
C GLU A 106 9.54 5.60 -14.53
N THR A 107 8.71 5.68 -15.57
CA THR A 107 7.70 4.64 -15.86
C THR A 107 8.35 3.27 -15.98
N THR A 108 9.37 3.10 -16.81
CA THR A 108 10.09 1.82 -16.97
C THR A 108 10.69 1.35 -15.64
N LYS A 109 11.30 2.26 -14.87
CA LYS A 109 11.89 1.97 -13.56
C LYS A 109 10.84 1.45 -12.57
N TYR A 110 9.72 2.15 -12.40
CA TYR A 110 8.67 1.77 -11.46
C TYR A 110 7.94 0.49 -11.88
N THR A 111 7.73 0.25 -13.17
CA THR A 111 7.23 -1.02 -13.70
C THR A 111 8.15 -2.19 -13.33
N ASN A 112 9.46 -2.02 -13.53
CA ASN A 112 10.44 -3.05 -13.17
C ASN A 112 10.44 -3.33 -11.66
N TRP A 113 10.40 -2.29 -10.83
CA TRP A 113 10.33 -2.43 -9.36
C TRP A 113 9.00 -3.05 -8.89
N TYR A 114 7.89 -2.76 -9.57
CA TYR A 114 6.60 -3.39 -9.29
C TYR A 114 6.64 -4.88 -9.58
N ASN A 115 7.16 -5.28 -10.75
CA ASN A 115 7.31 -6.70 -11.08
C ASN A 115 8.25 -7.43 -10.11
N LYS A 116 9.35 -6.79 -9.67
CA LYS A 116 10.20 -7.32 -8.58
C LYS A 116 9.45 -7.47 -7.26
N THR A 117 8.52 -6.57 -6.96
CA THR A 117 7.68 -6.64 -5.76
C THR A 117 6.78 -7.88 -5.82
N LEU A 118 6.13 -8.14 -6.95
CA LEU A 118 5.26 -9.31 -7.14
C LEU A 118 6.06 -10.63 -7.08
N SER A 119 7.24 -10.69 -7.72
CA SER A 119 8.12 -11.86 -7.62
C SER A 119 8.55 -12.13 -6.18
N LEU A 120 9.05 -11.10 -5.49
CA LEU A 120 9.49 -11.23 -4.10
C LEU A 120 8.32 -11.59 -3.16
N TYR A 121 7.12 -11.04 -3.41
CA TYR A 121 5.91 -11.42 -2.69
C TYR A 121 5.67 -12.92 -2.79
N LYS A 122 5.70 -13.48 -3.99
CA LYS A 122 5.51 -14.91 -4.23
C LYS A 122 6.57 -15.75 -3.53
N ASP A 123 7.83 -15.35 -3.61
CA ASP A 123 8.95 -16.05 -2.97
C ASP A 123 8.82 -16.08 -1.44
N ILE A 124 8.31 -14.99 -0.86
CA ILE A 124 8.24 -14.81 0.59
C ILE A 124 6.99 -15.44 1.20
N PHE A 125 5.84 -15.32 0.54
CA PHE A 125 4.54 -15.80 1.05
C PHE A 125 4.09 -17.13 0.43
N GLY A 126 4.80 -17.63 -0.59
CA GLY A 126 4.50 -18.91 -1.26
C GLY A 126 3.23 -18.90 -2.12
N VAL A 127 2.60 -17.74 -2.29
CA VAL A 127 1.35 -17.56 -3.04
C VAL A 127 1.41 -16.32 -3.90
N ASP A 128 0.67 -16.31 -5.01
CA ASP A 128 0.51 -15.11 -5.82
C ASP A 128 -0.28 -14.05 -5.04
N ALA A 129 0.12 -12.78 -5.23
CA ALA A 129 -0.57 -11.66 -4.61
C ALA A 129 -2.00 -11.52 -5.16
N PRO A 130 -3.00 -11.16 -4.34
CA PRO A 130 -4.39 -11.10 -4.78
C PRO A 130 -4.56 -10.01 -5.85
N LYS A 131 -4.99 -10.40 -7.06
CA LYS A 131 -5.14 -9.47 -8.21
C LYS A 131 -6.10 -8.30 -7.97
N SER A 132 -7.02 -8.42 -7.00
CA SER A 132 -7.91 -7.34 -6.59
C SER A 132 -7.17 -6.17 -5.93
N ILE A 133 -6.02 -6.43 -5.29
CA ILE A 133 -5.16 -5.42 -4.64
C ILE A 133 -3.85 -5.22 -5.41
N TRP A 134 -3.32 -6.27 -6.03
CA TRP A 134 -2.08 -6.27 -6.80
C TRP A 134 -2.36 -6.64 -8.26
N PRO A 135 -2.94 -5.71 -9.04
CA PRO A 135 -3.27 -5.98 -10.44
C PRO A 135 -1.99 -6.10 -11.27
N ASP A 136 -2.08 -6.66 -12.48
CA ASP A 136 -0.94 -6.77 -13.38
C ASP A 136 -0.38 -5.37 -13.73
N ASP A 137 0.90 -5.28 -14.09
CA ASP A 137 1.59 -4.01 -14.36
C ASP A 137 0.89 -3.15 -15.43
N LYS A 138 0.37 -3.78 -16.48
CA LYS A 138 -0.45 -3.16 -17.52
C LYS A 138 -1.73 -2.54 -16.99
N ILE A 139 -2.26 -2.97 -15.86
CA ILE A 139 -3.42 -2.34 -15.22
C ILE A 139 -2.93 -1.25 -14.26
N ARG A 140 -1.93 -1.56 -13.42
CA ARG A 140 -1.36 -0.64 -12.43
C ARG A 140 -0.87 0.69 -13.04
N PHE A 141 -0.26 0.62 -14.23
CA PHE A 141 0.35 1.77 -14.90
C PHE A 141 -0.42 2.26 -16.13
N ASN A 142 -1.64 1.76 -16.39
CA ASN A 142 -2.47 2.23 -17.49
C ASN A 142 -3.49 3.28 -17.03
N GLY A 143 -3.15 4.55 -17.24
CA GLY A 143 -4.13 5.64 -17.33
C GLY A 143 -4.88 5.99 -16.04
N ALA A 144 -4.45 5.49 -14.87
CA ALA A 144 -5.01 5.87 -13.58
C ALA A 144 -4.72 7.37 -13.32
N ASN A 145 -5.74 8.20 -13.52
CA ASN A 145 -5.70 9.64 -13.31
C ASN A 145 -6.70 10.01 -12.22
N PHE A 146 -6.27 9.89 -10.98
CA PHE A 146 -7.09 10.25 -9.82
C PHE A 146 -7.03 11.75 -9.56
N LYS A 147 -8.20 12.32 -9.24
CA LYS A 147 -8.34 13.70 -8.80
C LYS A 147 -9.27 13.74 -7.60
N ARG A 148 -8.94 14.58 -6.62
CA ARG A 148 -9.87 14.91 -5.54
C ARG A 148 -10.94 15.85 -6.09
N VAL A 149 -12.20 15.47 -5.95
CA VAL A 149 -13.37 16.25 -6.37
C VAL A 149 -14.35 16.35 -5.22
N ASN A 150 -15.08 17.45 -5.10
CA ASN A 150 -16.15 17.59 -4.12
C ASN A 150 -17.44 16.99 -4.68
N THR A 151 -17.91 15.89 -4.10
CA THR A 151 -19.12 15.19 -4.58
C THR A 151 -20.43 15.88 -4.19
N ASN A 152 -20.39 16.93 -3.37
CA ASN A 152 -21.54 17.82 -3.16
C ASN A 152 -21.76 18.74 -4.37
N ASP A 153 -20.69 19.09 -5.09
CA ASP A 153 -20.73 20.03 -6.21
C ASP A 153 -20.76 19.33 -7.58
N TYR A 154 -20.28 18.08 -7.63
CA TYR A 154 -20.10 17.33 -8.88
C TYR A 154 -20.60 15.89 -8.78
N TRP A 155 -21.17 15.38 -9.88
CA TRP A 155 -21.49 13.96 -10.03
C TRP A 155 -20.34 13.19 -10.67
N ILE A 156 -20.05 11.99 -10.15
CA ILE A 156 -19.07 11.08 -10.72
C ILE A 156 -19.81 9.99 -11.49
N ILE A 157 -19.78 10.07 -12.82
CA ILE A 157 -20.43 9.10 -13.69
C ILE A 157 -19.34 8.24 -14.35
N LYS A 158 -19.48 6.91 -14.21
CA LYS A 158 -18.57 5.96 -14.85
C LYS A 158 -18.65 6.12 -16.38
N LYS A 159 -17.48 6.20 -17.05
CA LYS A 159 -17.43 6.22 -18.51
C LYS A 159 -18.14 4.97 -19.07
N PRO A 160 -18.93 5.11 -20.15
CA PRO A 160 -19.52 3.96 -20.81
C PRO A 160 -18.42 3.02 -21.30
N ARG A 161 -18.68 1.71 -21.23
CA ARG A 161 -17.83 0.73 -21.92
C ARG A 161 -18.18 0.83 -23.41
N LEU A 162 -17.21 1.27 -24.21
CA LEU A 162 -17.28 1.17 -25.67
C LEU A 162 -17.13 -0.29 -26.09
#